data_AF-A0A1F8DVF5-F1
#
_entry.id   AF-A0A1F8DVF5-F1
#
_cell.length_a   1.000
_cell.length_b   1.000
_cell.length_c   1.000
_cell.angle_alpha   90.00
_cell.angle_beta   90.00
_cell.angle_gamma   90.00
#
_symmetry.space_group_name_H-M   'P 1'
#
loop_
_entity.id
_entity.type
_entity.pdbx_description
1 polymer ?
#
loop_
_entity_poly.entity_id
_entity_poly.type
_entity_poly.pdbx_seq_one_letter_code
_entity_poly.pdbx_strand_id
1 'polypeptide(L)'
;MEGIFLFNKPIGWTNKSIVGALKRILQVGKLGHAGTLDPFAEGLMVVAIGRKFTRGLHNLLTDSTKEYIATIELGKTSDTFDNTGTITNTGSDTQPSMEDVRHMIETHLLGERTQIPPIYSAKKFAGKRLRDIATKEGAHELAASRAKQVTLYDYDIISYSYPLLTVRLSVSSGYYIRTFGNDLGRLLGTGAYLAGLKRTRINGYSAENALAPDDLEHTIQAQGLLFGAVQGVGYRYSIKNLAERYHCTGYVHNLPDGSVSFLVQGTLRDVSSFLQFVLPGPFTSRVEDHSFLITKPHELFPEFSVQ
;
A
#
# COMPACT_ATOMS: atom_id res chain seq x y z
N MET A 1 13.82 2.29 16.03
CA MET A 1 13.53 2.61 14.61
C MET A 1 12.20 3.36 14.50
N GLU A 2 12.17 4.43 13.69
CA GLU A 2 10.97 5.15 13.24
C GLU A 2 11.05 5.30 11.71
N GLY A 3 9.94 5.54 11.00
CA GLY A 3 9.96 5.68 9.54
C GLY A 3 8.72 5.19 8.82
N ILE A 4 8.80 5.15 7.49
CA ILE A 4 7.85 4.48 6.60
C ILE A 4 8.46 3.17 6.13
N PHE A 5 7.69 2.09 6.19
CA PHE A 5 8.06 0.76 5.75
C PHE A 5 7.09 0.33 4.65
N LEU A 6 7.60 0.06 3.45
CA LEU A 6 6.78 -0.46 2.36
C LEU A 6 6.72 -1.99 2.45
N PHE A 7 5.52 -2.52 2.69
CA PHE A 7 5.30 -3.96 2.82
C PHE A 7 4.44 -4.46 1.67
N ASN A 8 4.88 -5.51 0.97
CA ASN A 8 4.09 -6.19 -0.04
C ASN A 8 3.27 -7.28 0.65
N LYS A 9 1.99 -6.97 0.91
CA LYS A 9 1.08 -7.88 1.60
C LYS A 9 0.77 -9.09 0.71
N PRO A 10 0.96 -10.34 1.19
CA PRO A 10 0.47 -11.52 0.47
C PRO A 10 -1.05 -11.71 0.65
N ILE A 11 -1.63 -12.54 -0.22
CA ILE A 11 -3.02 -12.99 -0.12
C ILE A 11 -3.23 -13.76 1.20
N GLY A 12 -4.43 -13.65 1.78
CA GLY A 12 -4.84 -14.32 3.03
C GLY A 12 -4.40 -13.57 4.29
N TRP A 13 -3.39 -12.71 4.22
CA TRP A 13 -2.95 -11.94 5.38
C TRP A 13 -3.87 -10.76 5.65
N THR A 14 -4.14 -10.51 6.93
CA THR A 14 -4.88 -9.32 7.37
C THR A 14 -3.92 -8.19 7.69
N ASN A 15 -4.37 -6.94 7.56
CA ASN A 15 -3.59 -5.76 8.00
C ASN A 15 -3.12 -5.90 9.47
N LYS A 16 -3.95 -6.51 10.34
CA LYS A 16 -3.60 -6.75 11.75
C LYS A 16 -2.49 -7.79 11.91
N SER A 17 -2.51 -8.89 11.14
CA SER A 17 -1.47 -9.91 11.21
C SER A 17 -0.12 -9.35 10.74
N ILE A 18 -0.11 -8.52 9.68
CA ILE A 18 1.10 -7.83 9.21
C ILE A 18 1.67 -6.92 10.28
N VAL A 19 0.85 -6.01 10.82
CA VAL A 19 1.31 -5.09 11.88
C VAL A 19 1.81 -5.86 13.10
N GLY A 20 1.15 -6.96 13.47
CA GLY A 20 1.59 -7.83 14.57
C GLY A 20 2.94 -8.51 14.30
N ALA A 21 3.13 -9.03 13.09
CA ALA A 21 4.38 -9.66 12.67
C ALA A 21 5.53 -8.64 12.65
N LEU A 22 5.34 -7.50 11.97
CA LEU A 22 6.34 -6.43 11.92
C LEU A 22 6.65 -5.86 13.31
N LYS A 23 5.66 -5.73 14.20
CA LYS A 23 5.91 -5.30 15.58
C LYS A 23 6.88 -6.21 16.31
N ARG A 24 6.73 -7.52 16.13
CA ARG A 24 7.58 -8.54 16.76
C ARG A 24 8.99 -8.55 16.17
N ILE A 25 9.07 -8.54 14.83
CA ILE A 25 10.34 -8.63 14.10
C ILE A 25 11.19 -7.37 14.34
N LEU A 26 10.57 -6.19 14.23
CA LEU A 26 11.26 -4.90 14.34
C LEU A 26 11.47 -4.45 15.80
N GLN A 27 10.82 -5.11 16.77
CA GLN A 27 10.85 -4.76 18.19
C GLN A 27 10.49 -3.28 18.47
N VAL A 28 9.50 -2.75 17.73
CA VAL A 28 9.09 -1.34 17.80
C VAL A 28 7.81 -1.15 18.62
N GLY A 29 7.71 0.00 19.30
CA GLY A 29 6.57 0.29 20.17
C GLY A 29 5.26 0.56 19.42
N LYS A 30 5.28 1.54 18.50
CA LYS A 30 4.07 2.02 17.80
C LYS A 30 4.18 1.81 16.30
N LEU A 31 3.17 1.14 15.75
CA LEU A 31 2.97 0.92 14.32
C LEU A 31 1.55 1.33 13.92
N GLY A 32 1.41 1.79 12.68
CA GLY A 32 0.14 2.07 12.02
C GLY A 32 0.28 1.75 10.53
N HIS A 33 -0.82 1.78 9.80
CA HIS A 33 -0.80 1.54 8.36
C HIS A 33 -1.74 2.47 7.61
N ALA A 34 -1.40 2.75 6.36
CA ALA A 34 -2.21 3.53 5.43
C ALA A 34 -2.89 2.61 4.41
N GLY A 35 -4.18 2.84 4.18
CA GLY A 35 -4.95 2.16 3.14
C GLY A 35 -5.18 0.68 3.47
N THR A 36 -6.28 0.38 4.15
CA THR A 36 -6.70 -1.01 4.38
C THR A 36 -6.78 -1.76 3.06
N LEU A 37 -6.18 -2.95 3.02
CA LEU A 37 -6.28 -3.88 1.90
C LEU A 37 -7.09 -5.11 2.37
N ASP A 38 -8.01 -5.58 1.54
CA ASP A 38 -8.83 -6.75 1.88
C ASP A 38 -7.96 -8.02 1.99
N PRO A 39 -8.34 -9.04 2.78
CA PRO A 39 -7.52 -10.24 2.96
C PRO A 39 -7.21 -10.98 1.64
N PHE A 40 -8.18 -11.06 0.73
CA PHE A 40 -8.01 -11.72 -0.58
C PHE A 40 -7.11 -10.94 -1.55
N ALA A 41 -6.89 -9.65 -1.28
CA ALA A 41 -6.06 -8.80 -2.12
C ALA A 41 -4.59 -8.89 -1.69
N GLU A 42 -3.67 -8.65 -2.60
CA GLU A 42 -2.23 -8.52 -2.34
C GLU A 42 -1.72 -7.13 -2.71
N GLY A 43 -0.44 -6.88 -2.45
CA GLY A 43 0.23 -5.67 -2.92
C GLY A 43 0.60 -4.69 -1.82
N LEU A 44 0.88 -3.46 -2.24
CA LEU A 44 1.49 -2.43 -1.42
C LEU A 44 0.65 -2.07 -0.19
N MET A 45 1.28 -2.14 0.97
CA MET A 45 0.80 -1.62 2.24
C MET A 45 1.87 -0.68 2.82
N VAL A 46 1.49 0.58 3.05
CA VAL A 46 2.40 1.55 3.67
C VAL A 46 2.25 1.46 5.18
N VAL A 47 3.31 1.06 5.87
CA VAL A 47 3.35 0.91 7.32
C VAL A 47 4.17 2.05 7.92
N ALA A 48 3.63 2.75 8.91
CA ALA A 48 4.34 3.79 9.63
C ALA A 48 4.82 3.28 10.98
N ILE A 49 6.08 3.58 11.31
CA ILE A 49 6.79 3.21 12.52
C ILE A 49 7.06 4.48 13.34
N GLY A 50 6.68 4.48 14.62
CA GLY A 50 6.90 5.63 15.50
C GLY A 50 5.73 6.62 15.53
N ARG A 51 5.73 7.50 16.54
CA ARG A 51 4.58 8.38 16.80
C ARG A 51 4.42 9.45 15.71
N LYS A 52 5.53 10.02 15.24
CA LYS A 52 5.56 11.02 14.17
C LYS A 52 4.90 10.49 12.89
N PHE A 53 5.41 9.37 12.37
CA PHE A 53 4.95 8.78 11.11
C PHE A 53 3.51 8.24 11.21
N THR A 54 3.14 7.61 12.33
CA THR A 54 1.75 7.11 12.49
C THR A 54 0.72 8.23 12.54
N ARG A 55 1.08 9.42 13.04
CA ARG A 55 0.23 10.61 12.95
C ARG A 55 0.16 11.12 11.51
N GLY A 56 1.25 11.08 10.75
CA GLY A 56 1.30 11.54 9.35
C GLY A 56 0.56 10.67 8.33
N LEU A 57 0.11 9.45 8.70
CA LEU A 57 -0.58 8.54 7.78
C LEU A 57 -1.84 9.13 7.13
N HIS A 58 -2.55 10.05 7.79
CA HIS A 58 -3.73 10.69 7.21
C HIS A 58 -3.35 11.56 6.00
N ASN A 59 -2.26 12.33 6.09
CA ASN A 59 -1.75 13.15 4.99
C ASN A 59 -1.37 12.32 3.77
N LEU A 60 -0.86 11.10 4.00
CA LEU A 60 -0.55 10.19 2.91
C LEU A 60 -1.80 9.67 2.19
N LEU A 61 -2.95 9.62 2.87
CA LEU A 61 -4.18 9.04 2.35
C LEU A 61 -5.15 10.07 1.78
N THR A 62 -5.18 11.28 2.34
CA THR A 62 -6.00 12.39 1.83
C THR A 62 -5.58 12.69 0.39
N ASP A 63 -6.58 12.75 -0.51
CA ASP A 63 -6.41 13.03 -1.94
C ASP A 63 -5.35 12.16 -2.64
N SER A 64 -5.14 10.96 -2.10
CA SER A 64 -4.18 10.02 -2.65
C SER A 64 -4.70 9.30 -3.89
N THR A 65 -3.84 9.19 -4.89
CA THR A 65 -4.05 8.32 -6.04
C THR A 65 -3.55 6.91 -5.71
N LYS A 66 -4.31 5.90 -6.13
CA LYS A 66 -3.94 4.50 -5.96
C LYS A 66 -4.06 3.78 -7.29
N GLU A 67 -3.15 2.85 -7.51
CA GLU A 67 -3.19 1.97 -8.68
C GLU A 67 -3.44 0.53 -8.25
N TYR A 68 -4.31 -0.15 -8.98
CA TYR A 68 -4.64 -1.55 -8.78
C TYR A 68 -4.58 -2.32 -10.10
N ILE A 69 -4.18 -3.58 -10.02
CA ILE A 69 -4.46 -4.59 -11.04
C ILE A 69 -5.61 -5.43 -10.48
N ALA A 70 -6.73 -5.46 -11.18
CA ALA A 70 -7.93 -6.19 -10.81
C ALA A 70 -8.21 -7.30 -11.83
N THR A 71 -8.42 -8.51 -11.34
CA THR A 71 -8.93 -9.64 -12.13
C THR A 71 -10.40 -9.81 -11.80
N ILE A 72 -11.24 -9.67 -12.82
CA ILE A 72 -12.70 -9.73 -12.76
C ILE A 72 -13.15 -10.98 -13.50
N GLU A 73 -14.01 -11.78 -12.87
CA GLU A 73 -14.67 -12.91 -13.52
C GLU A 73 -16.11 -12.53 -13.84
N LEU A 74 -16.46 -12.52 -15.12
CA LEU A 74 -17.79 -12.24 -15.66
C LEU A 74 -18.66 -13.51 -15.66
N GLY A 75 -19.99 -13.34 -15.73
CA GLY A 75 -20.94 -14.46 -15.80
C GLY A 75 -21.31 -15.06 -14.44
N LYS A 76 -20.70 -14.57 -13.36
CA LYS A 76 -20.99 -14.97 -11.97
C LYS A 76 -21.02 -13.75 -11.07
N THR A 77 -21.79 -13.80 -9.99
CA THR A 77 -21.82 -12.77 -8.96
C THR A 77 -21.40 -13.35 -7.61
N SER A 78 -21.02 -12.46 -6.69
CA SER A 78 -20.69 -12.81 -5.31
C SER A 78 -21.35 -11.81 -4.37
N ASP A 79 -21.88 -12.27 -3.24
CA ASP A 79 -22.50 -11.40 -2.22
C ASP A 79 -21.51 -10.45 -1.52
N THR A 80 -20.21 -10.75 -1.57
CA THR A 80 -19.13 -9.87 -1.09
C THR A 80 -18.50 -9.02 -2.19
N PHE A 81 -18.92 -9.23 -3.46
CA PHE A 81 -18.31 -8.70 -4.69
C PHE A 81 -16.84 -9.13 -4.92
N ASP A 82 -16.39 -10.15 -4.19
CA ASP A 82 -15.07 -10.76 -4.33
C ASP A 82 -15.13 -12.28 -4.19
N ASN A 83 -13.99 -12.95 -4.38
CA ASN A 83 -13.85 -14.40 -4.35
C ASN A 83 -14.02 -15.04 -2.95
N THR A 84 -14.33 -14.27 -1.90
CA THR A 84 -14.51 -14.79 -0.54
C THR A 84 -15.98 -15.02 -0.16
N GLY A 85 -16.90 -14.55 -0.99
CA GLY A 85 -18.34 -14.68 -0.79
C GLY A 85 -18.95 -15.94 -1.43
N THR A 86 -20.27 -16.02 -1.39
CA THR A 86 -21.03 -17.08 -2.06
C THR A 86 -21.17 -16.75 -3.54
N ILE A 87 -20.49 -17.52 -4.38
CA ILE A 87 -20.49 -17.33 -5.84
C ILE A 87 -21.75 -17.95 -6.44
N THR A 88 -22.50 -17.17 -7.21
CA THR A 88 -23.72 -17.60 -7.91
C THR A 88 -23.55 -17.39 -9.41
N ASN A 89 -23.88 -18.41 -10.21
CA ASN A 89 -23.90 -18.28 -11.66
C ASN A 89 -25.12 -17.45 -12.07
N THR A 90 -24.95 -16.51 -13.00
CA THR A 90 -26.08 -15.68 -13.45
C THR A 90 -26.98 -16.39 -14.46
N GLY A 91 -26.52 -17.51 -15.04
CA GLY A 91 -27.24 -18.21 -16.12
C GLY A 91 -27.27 -17.40 -17.42
N SER A 92 -26.44 -16.37 -17.55
CA SER A 92 -26.32 -15.54 -18.74
C SER A 92 -25.41 -16.22 -19.77
N ASP A 93 -25.92 -16.37 -21.00
CA ASP A 93 -25.12 -16.82 -22.15
C ASP A 93 -24.34 -15.68 -22.82
N THR A 94 -24.47 -14.46 -22.29
CA THR A 94 -23.81 -13.28 -22.85
C THR A 94 -22.29 -13.35 -22.63
N GLN A 95 -21.54 -13.23 -23.72
CA GLN A 95 -20.08 -13.11 -23.71
C GLN A 95 -19.71 -11.77 -24.37
N PRO A 96 -19.53 -10.70 -23.58
CA PRO A 96 -19.22 -9.39 -24.12
C PRO A 96 -17.90 -9.40 -24.89
N SER A 97 -17.82 -8.65 -25.98
CA SER A 97 -16.55 -8.41 -26.67
C SER A 97 -15.64 -7.50 -25.84
N MET A 98 -14.36 -7.42 -26.21
CA MET A 98 -13.44 -6.46 -25.60
C MET A 98 -13.92 -5.01 -25.83
N GLU A 99 -14.54 -4.75 -26.97
CA GLU A 99 -15.13 -3.46 -27.35
C GLU A 99 -16.30 -3.11 -26.44
N ASP A 100 -17.18 -4.07 -26.10
CA ASP A 100 -18.29 -3.85 -25.16
C ASP A 100 -17.77 -3.49 -23.77
N VAL A 101 -16.75 -4.22 -23.28
CA VAL A 101 -16.09 -3.94 -21.99
C VAL A 101 -15.53 -2.52 -21.99
N ARG A 102 -14.77 -2.15 -23.03
CA ARG A 102 -14.17 -0.82 -23.18
C ARG A 102 -15.25 0.27 -23.19
N HIS A 103 -16.27 0.09 -24.02
CA HIS A 103 -17.36 1.04 -24.17
C HIS A 103 -18.12 1.27 -22.84
N MET A 104 -18.38 0.21 -22.07
CA MET A 104 -19.03 0.33 -20.76
C MET A 104 -18.15 1.05 -19.73
N ILE A 105 -16.84 0.79 -19.71
CA ILE A 105 -15.92 1.49 -18.82
C ILE A 105 -15.88 2.98 -19.16
N GLU A 106 -15.69 3.34 -20.43
CA GLU A 106 -15.57 4.72 -20.90
C GLU A 106 -16.84 5.53 -20.68
N THR A 107 -18.00 4.93 -20.95
CA THR A 107 -19.29 5.64 -20.91
C THR A 107 -19.80 5.81 -19.48
N HIS A 108 -19.51 4.87 -18.58
CA HIS A 108 -20.19 4.80 -17.27
C HIS A 108 -19.27 4.80 -16.04
N LEU A 109 -17.99 4.43 -16.19
CA LEU A 109 -17.11 4.16 -15.04
C LEU A 109 -15.90 5.10 -14.97
N LEU A 110 -15.44 5.61 -16.12
CA LEU A 110 -14.34 6.58 -16.22
C LEU A 110 -14.78 7.96 -15.74
N GLY A 111 -13.89 8.67 -15.04
CA GLY A 111 -14.17 9.98 -14.47
C GLY A 111 -14.81 9.93 -13.09
N GLU A 112 -15.43 11.05 -12.71
CA GLU A 112 -16.04 11.22 -11.39
C GLU A 112 -17.40 10.51 -11.31
N ARG A 113 -17.60 9.76 -10.22
CA ARG A 113 -18.87 9.10 -9.94
C ARG A 113 -19.11 8.90 -8.46
N THR A 114 -20.37 8.67 -8.13
CA THR A 114 -20.77 8.26 -6.78
C THR A 114 -20.73 6.74 -6.67
N GLN A 115 -19.91 6.21 -5.76
CA GLN A 115 -19.89 4.79 -5.42
C GLN A 115 -20.54 4.52 -4.07
N ILE A 116 -21.39 3.49 -4.04
CA ILE A 116 -21.88 2.89 -2.81
C ILE A 116 -20.84 1.85 -2.36
N PRO A 117 -20.30 1.96 -1.12
CA PRO A 117 -19.39 0.95 -0.58
C PRO A 117 -20.02 -0.45 -0.56
N PRO A 118 -19.23 -1.52 -0.73
CA PRO A 118 -19.71 -2.87 -0.45
C PRO A 118 -20.08 -2.99 1.03
N ILE A 119 -21.12 -3.78 1.31
CA ILE A 119 -21.62 -4.01 2.68
C ILE A 119 -20.50 -4.60 3.55
N TYR A 120 -19.69 -5.50 3.01
CA TYR A 120 -18.51 -6.08 3.66
C TYR A 120 -17.27 -5.16 3.57
N SER A 121 -17.38 -3.93 4.05
CA SER A 121 -16.25 -2.99 4.13
C SER A 121 -15.74 -2.76 5.56
N ALA A 122 -14.44 -2.44 5.69
CA ALA A 122 -13.74 -2.31 6.97
C ALA A 122 -13.95 -0.96 7.69
N LYS A 123 -14.65 0.00 7.08
CA LYS A 123 -14.88 1.32 7.69
C LYS A 123 -15.78 1.19 8.93
N LYS A 124 -15.38 1.86 10.02
CA LYS A 124 -16.16 1.94 11.26
C LYS A 124 -17.25 3.00 11.15
N PHE A 125 -18.43 2.70 11.65
CA PHE A 125 -19.55 3.62 11.81
C PHE A 125 -20.23 3.40 13.17
N ALA A 126 -20.49 4.48 13.91
CA ALA A 126 -20.96 4.44 15.31
C ALA A 126 -20.15 3.47 16.21
N GLY A 127 -18.84 3.34 15.95
CA GLY A 127 -17.94 2.43 16.65
C GLY A 127 -17.84 0.99 16.09
N LYS A 128 -18.75 0.56 15.19
CA LYS A 128 -18.82 -0.82 14.63
C LYS A 128 -18.48 -0.86 13.14
N ARG A 129 -17.85 -1.92 12.61
CA ARG A 129 -17.53 -1.97 11.16
C ARG A 129 -18.75 -2.40 10.34
N LEU A 130 -18.88 -1.94 9.10
CA LEU A 130 -20.00 -2.30 8.20
C LEU A 130 -20.16 -3.82 8.02
N ARG A 131 -19.04 -4.53 7.86
CA ARG A 131 -19.04 -6.00 7.85
C ARG A 131 -19.59 -6.66 9.13
N ASP A 132 -19.47 -6.00 10.29
CA ASP A 132 -19.92 -6.55 11.58
C ASP A 132 -21.46 -6.47 11.72
N ILE A 133 -22.13 -5.78 10.79
CA ILE A 133 -23.58 -5.58 10.73
C ILE A 133 -24.17 -5.96 9.36
N ALA A 134 -23.39 -6.59 8.48
CA ALA A 134 -23.76 -6.92 7.11
C ALA A 134 -25.01 -7.81 7.00
N THR A 135 -25.30 -8.60 8.04
CA THR A 135 -26.43 -9.53 8.12
C THR A 135 -27.67 -8.94 8.79
N LYS A 136 -27.65 -7.64 9.15
CA LYS A 136 -28.77 -6.98 9.83
C LYS A 136 -29.66 -6.24 8.83
N GLU A 137 -30.96 -6.20 9.15
CA GLU A 137 -31.93 -5.34 8.49
C GLU A 137 -31.43 -3.88 8.50
N GLY A 138 -31.48 -3.20 7.35
CA GLY A 138 -30.95 -1.83 7.17
C GLY A 138 -29.48 -1.72 6.72
N ALA A 139 -28.75 -2.82 6.49
CA ALA A 139 -27.36 -2.77 6.02
C ALA A 139 -27.20 -2.08 4.64
N HIS A 140 -28.15 -2.29 3.73
CA HIS A 140 -28.18 -1.65 2.41
C HIS A 140 -28.41 -0.14 2.51
N GLU A 141 -29.38 0.30 3.32
CA GLU A 141 -29.65 1.73 3.57
C GLU A 141 -28.44 2.42 4.19
N LEU A 142 -27.78 1.75 5.13
CA LEU A 142 -26.56 2.26 5.73
C LEU A 142 -25.42 2.38 4.72
N ALA A 143 -25.24 1.39 3.84
CA ALA A 143 -24.24 1.47 2.76
C ALA A 143 -24.54 2.64 1.81
N ALA A 144 -25.80 2.80 1.39
CA ALA A 144 -26.25 3.89 0.53
C ALA A 144 -26.01 5.27 1.17
N SER A 145 -26.25 5.44 2.47
CA SER A 145 -25.94 6.68 3.21
C SER A 145 -24.44 7.04 3.24
N ARG A 146 -23.57 6.11 2.83
CA ARG A 146 -22.10 6.26 2.80
C ARG A 146 -21.56 6.33 1.38
N ALA A 147 -22.42 6.61 0.41
CA ALA A 147 -22.01 6.89 -0.94
C ALA A 147 -20.95 8.01 -0.95
N LYS A 148 -19.92 7.85 -1.78
CA LYS A 148 -18.82 8.82 -1.89
C LYS A 148 -18.56 9.15 -3.34
N GLN A 149 -18.29 10.42 -3.60
CA GLN A 149 -17.64 10.82 -4.84
C GLN A 149 -16.24 10.23 -4.88
N VAL A 150 -15.95 9.55 -5.97
CA VAL A 150 -14.68 8.94 -6.27
C VAL A 150 -14.43 9.07 -7.77
N THR A 151 -13.18 8.94 -8.20
CA THR A 151 -12.79 9.16 -9.59
C THR A 151 -11.99 7.96 -10.07
N LEU A 152 -12.36 7.41 -11.23
CA LEU A 152 -11.47 6.58 -12.02
C LEU A 152 -10.71 7.55 -12.95
N TYR A 153 -9.43 7.75 -12.68
CA TYR A 153 -8.61 8.69 -13.45
C TYR A 153 -8.19 8.10 -14.79
N ASP A 154 -7.81 6.83 -14.77
CA ASP A 154 -7.23 6.16 -15.93
C ASP A 154 -7.36 4.64 -15.76
N TYR A 155 -7.40 3.92 -16.88
CA TYR A 155 -7.47 2.46 -16.91
C TYR A 155 -6.72 1.89 -18.10
N ASP A 156 -6.31 0.62 -17.99
CA ASP A 156 -5.74 -0.14 -19.10
C ASP A 156 -6.22 -1.59 -19.03
N ILE A 157 -6.74 -2.13 -20.13
CA ILE A 157 -7.12 -3.54 -20.22
C ILE A 157 -5.86 -4.34 -20.52
N ILE A 158 -5.33 -5.02 -19.50
CA ILE A 158 -4.10 -5.81 -19.60
C ILE A 158 -4.36 -7.10 -20.40
N SER A 159 -5.47 -7.76 -20.13
CA SER A 159 -5.89 -8.96 -20.87
C SER A 159 -7.38 -9.20 -20.75
N TYR A 160 -7.96 -9.78 -21.79
CA TYR A 160 -9.34 -10.24 -21.77
C TYR A 160 -9.46 -11.57 -22.52
N SER A 161 -9.92 -12.59 -21.81
CA SER A 161 -10.31 -13.88 -22.35
C SER A 161 -11.47 -14.37 -21.52
N TYR A 162 -12.69 -14.27 -22.08
CA TYR A 162 -13.91 -14.56 -21.35
C TYR A 162 -13.82 -15.92 -20.62
N PRO A 163 -14.21 -16.00 -19.34
CA PRO A 163 -14.87 -14.97 -18.54
C PRO A 163 -13.93 -14.01 -17.78
N LEU A 164 -12.61 -14.09 -17.99
CA LEU A 164 -11.61 -13.35 -17.21
C LEU A 164 -11.19 -12.05 -17.89
N LEU A 165 -11.32 -10.95 -17.15
CA LEU A 165 -10.84 -9.62 -17.50
C LEU A 165 -9.78 -9.19 -16.48
N THR A 166 -8.60 -8.81 -16.94
CA THR A 166 -7.59 -8.15 -16.10
C THR A 166 -7.42 -6.71 -16.52
N VAL A 167 -7.62 -5.79 -15.58
CA VAL A 167 -7.60 -4.34 -15.82
C VAL A 167 -6.73 -3.64 -14.78
N ARG A 168 -5.87 -2.72 -15.23
CA ARG A 168 -5.18 -1.75 -14.39
C ARG A 168 -6.10 -0.54 -14.18
N LEU A 169 -6.22 -0.06 -12.96
CA LEU A 169 -7.08 1.06 -12.57
C LEU A 169 -6.30 2.06 -11.74
N SER A 170 -6.27 3.32 -12.17
CA SER A 170 -5.79 4.47 -11.39
C SER A 170 -6.98 5.23 -10.81
N VAL A 171 -7.09 5.28 -9.49
CA VAL A 171 -8.30 5.73 -8.81
C VAL A 171 -8.02 6.69 -7.67
N SER A 172 -9.01 7.51 -7.34
CA SER A 172 -8.96 8.41 -6.19
C SER A 172 -9.09 7.68 -4.86
N SER A 173 -8.81 8.41 -3.78
CA SER A 173 -8.89 7.87 -2.43
C SER A 173 -10.33 7.43 -2.07
N GLY A 174 -10.48 6.18 -1.64
CA GLY A 174 -11.79 5.65 -1.22
C GLY A 174 -12.61 4.98 -2.30
N TYR A 175 -12.10 4.90 -3.54
CA TYR A 175 -12.67 4.09 -4.61
C TYR A 175 -12.66 2.59 -4.24
N TYR A 176 -13.80 1.92 -4.41
CA TYR A 176 -13.98 0.51 -4.14
C TYR A 176 -13.89 -0.30 -5.42
N ILE A 177 -12.77 -1.00 -5.61
CA ILE A 177 -12.55 -1.84 -6.81
C ILE A 177 -13.57 -2.99 -6.90
N ARG A 178 -14.03 -3.50 -5.75
CA ARG A 178 -15.12 -4.49 -5.67
C ARG A 178 -16.42 -3.96 -6.30
N THR A 179 -16.80 -2.73 -5.96
CA THR A 179 -17.96 -2.06 -6.56
C THR A 179 -17.76 -1.85 -8.06
N PHE A 180 -16.56 -1.49 -8.51
CA PHE A 180 -16.26 -1.38 -9.95
C PHE A 180 -16.47 -2.69 -10.70
N GLY A 181 -15.94 -3.81 -10.19
CA GLY A 181 -16.13 -5.12 -10.81
C GLY A 181 -17.60 -5.50 -10.92
N ASN A 182 -18.34 -5.38 -9.81
CA ASN A 182 -19.78 -5.67 -9.79
C ASN A 182 -20.59 -4.76 -10.73
N ASP A 183 -20.31 -3.45 -10.73
CA ASP A 183 -21.00 -2.49 -11.61
C ASP A 183 -20.74 -2.79 -13.08
N LEU A 184 -19.50 -3.11 -13.45
CA LEU A 184 -19.14 -3.48 -14.82
C LEU A 184 -19.91 -4.74 -15.26
N GLY A 185 -19.94 -5.78 -14.43
CA GLY A 185 -20.72 -6.99 -14.72
C GLY A 185 -22.22 -6.72 -14.90
N ARG A 186 -22.80 -5.81 -14.10
CA ARG A 186 -24.19 -5.38 -14.25
C ARG A 186 -24.44 -4.63 -15.55
N LEU A 187 -23.55 -3.70 -15.90
CA LEU A 187 -23.63 -2.92 -17.15
C LEU A 187 -23.55 -3.83 -18.39
N LEU A 188 -22.70 -4.85 -18.32
CA LEU A 188 -22.54 -5.86 -19.38
C LEU A 188 -23.65 -6.92 -19.41
N GLY A 189 -24.58 -6.93 -18.44
CA GLY A 189 -25.65 -7.93 -18.36
C GLY A 189 -25.18 -9.36 -18.06
N THR A 190 -23.96 -9.53 -17.55
CA THR A 190 -23.37 -10.84 -17.23
C THR A 190 -23.28 -11.11 -15.73
N GLY A 191 -23.24 -10.05 -14.92
CA GLY A 191 -22.78 -10.11 -13.54
C GLY A 191 -21.27 -10.34 -13.46
N ALA A 192 -20.67 -9.92 -12.35
CA ALA A 192 -19.24 -10.12 -12.13
C ALA A 192 -18.86 -10.07 -10.64
N TYR A 193 -17.66 -10.57 -10.34
CA TYR A 193 -17.00 -10.37 -9.05
C TYR A 193 -15.48 -10.22 -9.22
N LEU A 194 -14.78 -9.70 -8.21
CA LEU A 194 -13.32 -9.69 -8.20
C LEU A 194 -12.76 -11.07 -7.86
N ALA A 195 -12.14 -11.72 -8.83
CA ALA A 195 -11.39 -12.96 -8.64
C ALA A 195 -9.99 -12.70 -8.03
N GLY A 196 -9.40 -11.54 -8.31
CA GLY A 196 -8.07 -11.16 -7.81
C GLY A 196 -7.90 -9.64 -7.73
N LEU A 197 -7.07 -9.19 -6.79
CA LEU A 197 -6.79 -7.77 -6.62
C LEU A 197 -5.38 -7.54 -6.09
N LYS A 198 -4.59 -6.74 -6.80
CA LYS A 198 -3.26 -6.31 -6.38
C LYS A 198 -3.16 -4.80 -6.37
N ARG A 199 -2.86 -4.20 -5.21
CA ARG A 199 -2.53 -2.76 -5.16
C ARG A 199 -1.07 -2.55 -5.54
N THR A 200 -0.81 -1.92 -6.67
CA THR A 200 0.55 -1.69 -7.18
C THR A 200 1.13 -0.38 -6.68
N ARG A 201 0.33 0.68 -6.49
CA ARG A 201 0.83 2.00 -6.08
C ARG A 201 -0.08 2.73 -5.09
N ILE A 202 0.53 3.58 -4.26
CA ILE A 202 -0.12 4.62 -3.45
C ILE A 202 0.74 5.87 -3.57
N ASN A 203 0.24 6.91 -4.24
CA ASN A 203 1.02 8.11 -4.57
C ASN A 203 2.38 7.71 -5.21
N GLY A 204 3.49 8.22 -4.68
CA GLY A 204 4.85 7.89 -5.14
C GLY A 204 5.41 6.54 -4.67
N TYR A 205 4.65 5.74 -3.89
CA TYR A 205 5.11 4.43 -3.42
C TYR A 205 4.65 3.30 -4.35
N SER A 206 5.54 2.35 -4.65
CA SER A 206 5.29 1.17 -5.49
C SER A 206 5.41 -0.13 -4.69
N ALA A 207 4.59 -1.12 -5.03
CA ALA A 207 4.67 -2.49 -4.53
C ALA A 207 5.98 -3.18 -4.94
N GLU A 208 6.60 -2.77 -6.05
CA GLU A 208 7.89 -3.29 -6.53
C GLU A 208 9.03 -2.96 -5.55
N ASN A 209 8.92 -1.82 -4.84
CA ASN A 209 9.89 -1.39 -3.83
C ASN A 209 9.58 -1.97 -2.45
N ALA A 210 8.48 -2.69 -2.30
CA ALA A 210 7.97 -3.14 -1.02
C ALA A 210 8.51 -4.53 -0.67
N LEU A 211 8.81 -4.74 0.62
CA LEU A 211 9.31 -6.01 1.14
C LEU A 211 8.17 -7.00 1.33
N ALA A 212 8.27 -8.18 0.72
CA ALA A 212 7.44 -9.34 1.01
C ALA A 212 7.92 -10.05 2.29
N PRO A 213 7.15 -11.00 2.87
CA PRO A 213 7.58 -11.74 4.05
C PRO A 213 8.97 -12.37 3.92
N ASP A 214 9.25 -13.01 2.79
CA ASP A 214 10.52 -13.72 2.55
C ASP A 214 11.70 -12.73 2.43
N ASP A 215 11.46 -11.51 1.96
CA ASP A 215 12.50 -10.47 1.89
C ASP A 215 13.01 -10.05 3.28
N LEU A 216 12.23 -10.30 4.35
CA LEU A 216 12.62 -9.92 5.73
C LEU A 216 13.77 -10.75 6.29
N GLU A 217 14.05 -11.91 5.69
CA GLU A 217 15.18 -12.80 6.04
C GLU A 217 16.45 -12.47 5.22
N HIS A 218 16.34 -11.54 4.27
CA HIS A 218 17.41 -11.15 3.37
C HIS A 218 17.87 -9.71 3.58
N THR A 219 18.76 -9.24 2.70
CA THR A 219 19.19 -7.84 2.68
C THR A 219 18.03 -6.91 2.37
N ILE A 220 17.79 -5.96 3.27
CA ILE A 220 16.83 -4.88 3.08
C ILE A 220 17.56 -3.55 2.89
N GLN A 221 16.82 -2.52 2.45
CA GLN A 221 17.33 -1.18 2.26
C GLN A 221 16.56 -0.16 3.11
N ALA A 222 17.27 0.78 3.71
CA ALA A 222 16.67 2.00 4.26
C ALA A 222 17.34 3.24 3.67
N GLN A 223 16.53 4.15 3.15
CA GLN A 223 16.98 5.48 2.76
C GLN A 223 16.57 6.47 3.85
N GLY A 224 17.46 7.42 4.15
CA GLY A 224 17.19 8.44 5.15
C GLY A 224 17.61 9.83 4.76
N LEU A 225 16.81 10.80 5.19
CA LEU A 225 17.11 12.23 5.18
C LEU A 225 17.15 12.75 6.60
N LEU A 226 18.17 13.52 6.92
CA LEU A 226 18.42 14.11 8.24
C LEU A 226 18.56 15.62 8.10
N PHE A 227 17.80 16.36 8.91
CA PHE A 227 17.73 17.82 8.88
C PHE A 227 18.25 18.41 10.21
N GLY A 228 18.79 19.63 10.15
CA GLY A 228 19.31 20.38 11.30
C GLY A 228 20.80 20.67 11.18
N ALA A 229 21.49 20.79 12.32
CA ALA A 229 22.94 20.98 12.35
C ALA A 229 23.67 19.65 12.12
N VAL A 230 23.65 19.17 10.87
CA VAL A 230 24.17 17.86 10.46
C VAL A 230 25.34 17.93 9.47
N GLN A 231 25.64 19.11 8.91
CA GLN A 231 26.83 19.34 8.08
C GLN A 231 27.93 20.09 8.85
N GLY A 232 29.19 19.90 8.44
CA GLY A 232 30.36 20.49 9.12
C GLY A 232 30.72 19.88 10.48
N VAL A 233 29.94 18.88 10.94
CA VAL A 233 30.07 18.26 12.28
C VAL A 233 30.55 16.81 12.23
N GLY A 234 31.09 16.35 11.09
CA GLY A 234 31.56 14.97 10.92
C GLY A 234 30.46 13.90 10.85
N TYR A 235 29.21 14.30 10.57
CA TYR A 235 28.06 13.40 10.58
C TYR A 235 28.19 12.25 9.56
N ARG A 236 28.66 12.54 8.33
CA ARG A 236 28.89 11.52 7.29
C ARG A 236 29.84 10.41 7.75
N TYR A 237 30.93 10.77 8.41
CA TYR A 237 31.87 9.81 8.97
C TYR A 237 31.28 9.03 10.16
N SER A 238 30.44 9.70 10.96
CA SER A 238 29.70 9.02 12.04
C SER A 238 28.74 7.96 11.49
N ILE A 239 28.04 8.28 10.39
CA ILE A 239 27.21 7.32 9.65
C ILE A 239 28.05 6.16 9.12
N LYS A 240 29.19 6.42 8.46
CA LYS A 240 30.09 5.37 7.97
C LYS A 240 30.54 4.43 9.10
N ASN A 241 30.97 4.98 10.24
CA ASN A 241 31.39 4.19 11.40
C ASN A 241 30.24 3.34 11.98
N LEU A 242 29.00 3.86 11.97
CA LEU A 242 27.82 3.09 12.37
C LEU A 242 27.51 1.97 11.37
N ALA A 243 27.63 2.23 10.07
CA ALA A 243 27.43 1.22 9.05
C ALA A 243 28.44 0.08 9.19
N GLU A 244 29.72 0.39 9.39
CA GLU A 244 30.77 -0.60 9.65
C GLU A 244 30.49 -1.41 10.92
N ARG A 245 30.09 -0.75 12.01
CA ARG A 245 29.75 -1.39 13.29
C ARG A 245 28.61 -2.40 13.17
N TYR A 246 27.61 -2.12 12.33
CA TYR A 246 26.46 -2.97 12.13
C TYR A 246 26.55 -3.78 10.84
N HIS A 247 27.73 -3.88 10.22
CA HIS A 247 27.94 -4.67 8.99
C HIS A 247 27.01 -4.29 7.83
N CYS A 248 26.66 -3.01 7.74
CA CYS A 248 25.83 -2.47 6.67
C CYS A 248 26.67 -1.90 5.53
N THR A 249 26.15 -1.95 4.31
CA THR A 249 26.72 -1.32 3.10
C THR A 249 25.83 -0.17 2.61
N GLY A 250 26.30 0.62 1.64
CA GLY A 250 25.55 1.74 1.09
C GLY A 250 26.38 3.02 0.97
N TYR A 251 25.76 4.18 1.19
CA TYR A 251 26.46 5.45 1.08
C TYR A 251 25.81 6.56 1.91
N VAL A 252 26.57 7.63 2.12
CA VAL A 252 26.08 8.89 2.72
C VAL A 252 26.66 10.09 1.99
N HIS A 253 25.86 11.12 1.77
CA HIS A 253 26.31 12.40 1.19
C HIS A 253 25.59 13.61 1.78
N ASN A 254 26.21 14.77 1.60
CA ASN A 254 25.61 16.07 1.92
C ASN A 254 24.73 16.54 0.76
N LEU A 255 23.58 17.13 1.08
CA LEU A 255 22.74 17.79 0.11
C LEU A 255 22.97 19.33 0.11
N PRO A 256 22.70 20.02 -1.01
CA PRO A 256 22.89 21.47 -1.11
C PRO A 256 22.06 22.31 -0.13
N ASP A 257 20.95 21.75 0.37
CA ASP A 257 20.03 22.39 1.31
C ASP A 257 20.50 22.30 2.78
N GLY A 258 21.70 21.76 3.03
CA GLY A 258 22.25 21.58 4.37
C GLY A 258 21.85 20.27 5.06
N SER A 259 21.01 19.44 4.44
CA SER A 259 20.64 18.13 4.97
C SER A 259 21.67 17.04 4.64
N VAL A 260 21.57 15.89 5.31
CA VAL A 260 22.39 14.69 5.02
C VAL A 260 21.48 13.58 4.55
N SER A 261 21.84 12.97 3.42
CA SER A 261 21.15 11.82 2.83
C SER A 261 22.01 10.58 2.96
N PHE A 262 21.39 9.45 3.28
CA PHE A 262 22.06 8.16 3.28
C PHE A 262 21.16 7.06 2.70
N LEU A 263 21.81 6.01 2.23
CA LEU A 263 21.21 4.73 1.92
C LEU A 263 22.03 3.66 2.65
N VAL A 264 21.34 2.78 3.37
CA VAL A 264 21.96 1.69 4.11
C VAL A 264 21.30 0.37 3.74
N GLN A 265 22.10 -0.67 3.57
CA GLN A 265 21.68 -2.03 3.26
C GLN A 265 22.29 -3.01 4.25
N GLY A 266 21.52 -4.04 4.60
CA GLY A 266 21.96 -5.08 5.52
C GLY A 266 20.79 -5.97 5.94
N THR A 267 21.01 -6.82 6.94
CA THR A 267 19.90 -7.58 7.53
C THR A 267 18.90 -6.63 8.20
N LEU A 268 17.65 -7.06 8.35
CA LEU A 268 16.63 -6.27 9.02
C LEU A 268 17.04 -5.84 10.44
N ARG A 269 17.76 -6.71 11.16
CA ARG A 269 18.28 -6.44 12.50
C ARG A 269 19.32 -5.31 12.44
N ASP A 270 20.30 -5.44 11.55
CA ASP A 270 21.42 -4.52 11.44
C ASP A 270 20.98 -3.13 10.99
N VAL A 271 20.11 -3.06 9.97
CA VAL A 271 19.51 -1.79 9.52
C VAL A 271 18.66 -1.17 10.64
N SER A 272 17.89 -1.97 11.39
CA SER A 272 17.11 -1.45 12.53
C SER A 272 18.00 -0.87 13.62
N SER A 273 19.12 -1.55 13.94
CA SER A 273 20.12 -1.05 14.89
C SER A 273 20.79 0.22 14.38
N PHE A 274 21.25 0.24 13.13
CA PHE A 274 21.82 1.43 12.49
C PHE A 274 20.88 2.64 12.60
N LEU A 275 19.60 2.50 12.21
CA LEU A 275 18.63 3.60 12.24
C LEU A 275 18.29 4.07 13.67
N GLN A 276 18.41 3.20 14.67
CA GLN A 276 18.23 3.61 16.07
C GLN A 276 19.35 4.52 16.56
N PHE A 277 20.58 4.30 16.08
CA PHE A 277 21.77 5.05 16.51
C PHE A 277 22.17 6.17 15.55
N VAL A 278 21.55 6.27 14.37
CA VAL A 278 21.79 7.39 13.46
C VAL A 278 21.26 8.69 14.08
N LEU A 279 20.05 8.70 14.64
CA LEU A 279 19.38 9.92 15.13
C LEU A 279 20.15 10.70 16.22
N PRO A 280 20.76 10.06 17.23
CA PRO A 280 21.60 10.79 18.19
C PRO A 280 22.76 11.56 17.55
N GLY A 281 23.33 11.06 16.45
CA GLY A 281 24.47 11.66 15.76
C GLY A 281 25.74 11.82 16.62
N PRO A 282 26.80 12.46 16.11
CA PRO A 282 27.95 12.88 16.92
C PRO A 282 27.56 13.99 17.91
N PHE A 283 28.35 14.16 18.98
CA PHE A 283 28.07 15.09 20.10
C PHE A 283 27.79 16.54 19.66
N THR A 284 28.41 16.99 18.57
CA THR A 284 28.25 18.35 18.04
C THR A 284 27.08 18.51 17.07
N SER A 285 26.39 17.43 16.72
CA SER A 285 25.26 17.46 15.79
C SER A 285 23.94 17.73 16.48
N ARG A 286 22.97 18.20 15.69
CA ARG A 286 21.58 18.31 16.12
C ARG A 286 20.66 17.90 14.98
N VAL A 287 20.04 16.73 15.11
CA VAL A 287 18.98 16.31 14.20
C VAL A 287 17.68 16.93 14.68
N GLU A 288 17.16 17.88 13.92
CA GLU A 288 15.89 18.56 14.19
C GLU A 288 14.72 17.80 13.56
N ASP A 289 14.95 17.22 12.38
CA ASP A 289 13.96 16.35 11.75
C ASP A 289 14.60 15.22 10.93
N HIS A 290 13.80 14.19 10.63
CA HIS A 290 14.23 13.07 9.80
C HIS A 290 13.09 12.40 9.02
N SER A 291 13.44 11.74 7.92
CA SER A 291 12.54 10.85 7.18
C SER A 291 13.28 9.57 6.81
N PHE A 292 12.75 8.42 7.20
CA PHE A 292 13.30 7.11 6.81
C PHE A 292 12.28 6.34 5.98
N LEU A 293 12.75 5.71 4.90
CA LEU A 293 11.96 4.87 4.01
C LEU A 293 12.65 3.51 3.86
N ILE A 294 11.99 2.46 4.36
CA ILE A 294 12.45 1.07 4.31
C ILE A 294 11.79 0.36 3.11
N THR A 295 12.63 -0.24 2.27
CA THR A 295 12.28 -0.80 0.95
C THR A 295 13.12 -2.04 0.62
N LYS A 296 12.72 -2.73 -0.46
CA LYS A 296 13.52 -3.75 -1.12
C LYS A 296 14.70 -3.09 -1.87
N PRO A 297 15.93 -3.62 -1.77
CA PRO A 297 17.06 -3.11 -2.54
C PRO A 297 16.88 -3.45 -4.03
N HIS A 298 17.21 -2.50 -4.92
CA HIS A 298 17.24 -2.69 -6.38
C HIS A 298 18.65 -2.95 -6.92
N GLU A 299 19.64 -2.43 -6.22
CA GLU A 299 21.07 -2.61 -6.46
C GLU A 299 21.72 -2.95 -5.12
N LEU A 300 22.80 -3.71 -5.11
CA LEU A 300 23.56 -4.01 -3.90
C LEU A 300 24.86 -3.23 -3.86
N PHE A 301 25.15 -2.60 -2.73
CA PHE A 301 26.41 -1.93 -2.50
C PHE A 301 27.42 -2.89 -1.87
N PRO A 302 28.65 -3.03 -2.43
CA PRO A 302 29.65 -3.94 -1.88
C PRO A 302 30.26 -3.42 -0.57
N GLU A 303 30.29 -2.10 -0.37
CA GLU A 303 30.83 -1.45 0.81
C GLU A 303 30.02 -0.19 1.18
N PHE A 304 30.32 0.40 2.34
CA PHE A 304 29.75 1.68 2.73
C PHE A 304 30.70 2.84 2.38
N SER A 305 30.22 3.80 1.59
CA SER A 305 31.03 4.94 1.13
C SER A 305 30.54 6.29 1.67
N VAL A 306 31.47 7.24 1.79
CA VAL A 306 31.16 8.65 2.07
C VAL A 306 31.39 9.41 0.76
N GLN A 307 30.32 10.00 0.25
CA GLN A 307 30.27 10.81 -0.96
C GLN A 307 30.18 12.29 -0.59
#